data_AF-A0A6C0DD54-F1
#
_entry.id   AF-A0A6C0DD54-F1
#
_cell.length_a   1.000
_cell.length_b   1.000
_cell.length_c   1.000
_cell.angle_alpha   90.00
_cell.angle_beta   90.00
_cell.angle_gamma   90.00
#
_symmetry.space_group_name_H-M   'P 1'
#
loop_
_entity.id
_entity.type
_entity.pdbx_description
1 polymer ?
#
loop_
_entity_poly.entity_id
_entity_poly.type
_entity_poly.pdbx_seq_one_letter_code
_entity_poly.pdbx_strand_id
1 'polypeptide(L)'
;MSYEHWLNTYIEWDRTLRLRKHCIIDFVNNGLFPFMNKMGYSFSVSGKFLQNVIATGLYENRGFPHVESKWEYSNPSGDSEWDTENLLHYYHIVNEDAWSDFWLTWGKWSDVNEDSFRGMERRYDIQEYMKKCIDVEGSEQTRRLKEDLENETDAYMQKNGIDAYVQDYMDTS
;
A
#
# COMPACT_ATOMS: atom_id res chain seq x y z
N MET A 1 11.64 -8.06 26.46
CA MET A 1 10.43 -7.21 26.45
C MET A 1 9.32 -7.95 25.73
N SER A 2 8.12 -8.05 26.31
CA SER A 2 6.94 -8.67 25.66
C SER A 2 6.26 -7.72 24.67
N TYR A 3 5.43 -8.26 23.76
CA TYR A 3 4.70 -7.49 22.76
C TYR A 3 3.74 -6.48 23.38
N GLU A 4 2.94 -6.92 24.35
CA GLU A 4 2.01 -6.05 25.08
C GLU A 4 2.73 -4.93 25.83
N HIS A 5 3.86 -5.24 26.48
CA HIS A 5 4.64 -4.21 27.16
C HIS A 5 5.20 -3.21 26.14
N TRP A 6 5.75 -3.69 25.03
CA TRP A 6 6.26 -2.85 23.95
C TRP A 6 5.19 -1.90 23.39
N LEU A 7 3.97 -2.39 23.12
CA LEU A 7 2.85 -1.57 22.65
C LEU A 7 2.44 -0.46 23.64
N ASN A 8 2.65 -0.69 24.94
CA ASN A 8 2.32 0.26 26.01
C ASN A 8 3.49 1.16 26.42
N THR A 9 4.61 1.16 25.70
CA THR A 9 5.68 2.15 25.94
C THR A 9 5.40 3.47 25.22
N TYR A 10 5.91 4.55 25.79
CA TYR A 10 5.89 5.86 25.17
C TYR A 10 7.00 5.99 24.14
N ILE A 11 6.67 6.59 23.01
CA ILE A 11 7.59 6.90 21.92
C ILE A 11 7.48 8.37 21.55
N GLU A 12 8.54 8.89 20.97
CA GLU A 12 8.56 10.26 20.47
C GLU A 12 7.77 10.36 19.16
N TRP A 13 6.91 11.37 19.09
CA TRP A 13 6.20 11.83 17.91
C TRP A 13 6.26 13.35 17.90
N ASP A 14 7.02 13.93 16.97
CA ASP A 14 7.13 15.40 16.80
C ASP A 14 7.39 16.14 18.13
N ARG A 15 8.44 15.71 18.86
CA ARG A 15 8.85 16.24 20.19
C ARG A 15 7.86 16.04 21.32
N THR A 16 6.80 15.27 21.11
CA THR A 16 5.85 14.85 22.16
C THR A 16 5.97 13.35 22.43
N LEU A 17 5.64 12.93 23.64
CA LEU A 17 5.57 11.50 23.97
C LEU A 17 4.14 10.99 23.81
N ARG A 18 3.98 9.90 23.07
CA ARG A 18 2.70 9.23 22.86
C ARG A 18 2.84 7.73 23.08
N LEU A 19 1.80 7.08 23.57
CA LEU A 19 1.76 5.62 23.67
C LEU A 19 1.84 5.01 22.26
N ARG A 20 2.76 4.08 22.05
CA ARG A 20 2.99 3.45 20.73
C ARG A 20 1.72 2.91 20.09
N LYS A 21 0.89 2.19 20.85
CA LYS A 21 -0.39 1.68 20.34
C LYS A 21 -1.30 2.77 19.79
N HIS A 22 -1.33 3.96 20.41
CA HIS A 22 -2.14 5.08 19.93
C HIS A 22 -1.53 5.68 18.66
N CYS A 23 -0.19 5.77 18.58
CA CYS A 23 0.50 6.19 17.36
C CYS A 23 0.17 5.28 16.18
N ILE A 24 0.20 3.95 16.37
CA ILE A 24 -0.14 2.97 15.32
C ILE A 24 -1.60 3.11 14.90
N ILE A 25 -2.52 3.24 15.85
CA ILE A 25 -3.96 3.40 15.56
C ILE A 25 -4.21 4.69 14.76
N ASP A 26 -3.60 5.80 15.19
CA ASP A 26 -3.71 7.11 14.54
C ASP A 26 -3.09 7.08 13.13
N PHE A 27 -1.88 6.52 13.01
CA PHE A 27 -1.17 6.31 11.74
C PHE A 27 -2.02 5.55 10.73
N VAL A 28 -2.66 4.44 11.13
CA VAL A 28 -3.49 3.65 10.21
C VAL A 28 -4.79 4.36 9.86
N ASN A 29 -5.53 4.84 10.86
CA ASN A 29 -6.90 5.32 10.64
C ASN A 29 -6.96 6.72 10.04
N ASN A 30 -6.03 7.59 10.42
CA ASN A 30 -6.04 9.00 10.02
C ASN A 30 -4.95 9.30 8.98
N GLY A 31 -3.95 8.42 8.83
CA GLY A 31 -2.92 8.53 7.82
C GLY A 31 -3.13 7.57 6.65
N LEU A 32 -2.78 6.31 6.86
CA LEU A 32 -2.57 5.31 5.79
C LEU A 32 -3.86 5.02 5.01
N PHE A 33 -4.99 4.79 5.70
CA PHE A 33 -6.28 4.57 5.03
C PHE A 33 -6.72 5.79 4.22
N PRO A 34 -6.83 7.00 4.81
CA PRO A 34 -7.20 8.20 4.07
C PRO A 34 -6.26 8.50 2.90
N PHE A 35 -4.95 8.27 3.05
CA PHE A 35 -3.97 8.43 1.99
C PHE A 35 -4.28 7.54 0.79
N MET A 36 -4.42 6.23 1.00
CA MET A 36 -4.70 5.29 -0.08
C MET A 36 -6.08 5.53 -0.72
N ASN A 37 -7.10 5.85 0.09
CA ASN A 37 -8.43 6.20 -0.41
C ASN A 37 -8.40 7.48 -1.26
N LYS A 38 -7.60 8.49 -0.87
CA LYS A 38 -7.41 9.72 -1.66
C LYS A 38 -6.74 9.41 -3.00
N MET A 39 -5.86 8.43 -3.05
CA MET A 39 -5.26 7.92 -4.29
C MET A 39 -6.23 7.06 -5.11
N GLY A 40 -7.45 6.79 -4.64
CA GLY A 40 -8.47 6.02 -5.35
C GLY A 40 -8.35 4.51 -5.18
N TYR A 41 -7.61 4.05 -4.16
CA TYR A 41 -7.52 2.64 -3.80
C TYR A 41 -8.42 2.29 -2.61
N SER A 42 -9.04 1.12 -2.70
CA SER A 42 -9.81 0.48 -1.63
C SER A 42 -8.96 -0.61 -0.97
N PHE A 43 -9.26 -0.94 0.29
CA PHE A 43 -8.59 -2.04 1.00
C PHE A 43 -9.45 -3.29 1.05
N SER A 44 -8.83 -4.45 0.85
CA SER A 44 -9.44 -5.77 1.08
C SER A 44 -9.41 -6.17 2.57
N VAL A 45 -8.69 -5.41 3.39
CA VAL A 45 -8.48 -5.67 4.82
C VAL A 45 -9.06 -4.56 5.70
N SER A 46 -9.38 -4.91 6.94
CA SER A 46 -9.84 -3.93 7.93
C SER A 46 -8.69 -3.09 8.52
N GLY A 47 -9.00 -1.90 9.02
CA GLY A 47 -8.02 -1.07 9.77
C GLY A 47 -7.41 -1.79 10.97
N LYS A 48 -8.20 -2.59 11.70
CA LYS A 48 -7.69 -3.41 12.82
C LYS A 48 -6.67 -4.44 12.36
N PHE A 49 -6.87 -5.03 11.19
CA PHE A 49 -5.91 -5.97 10.61
C PHE A 49 -4.60 -5.25 10.29
N LEU A 50 -4.64 -4.12 9.59
CA LEU A 50 -3.41 -3.35 9.30
C LEU A 50 -2.70 -2.87 10.56
N GLN A 51 -3.44 -2.40 11.58
CA GLN A 51 -2.87 -2.03 12.87
C GLN A 51 -2.08 -3.19 13.49
N ASN A 52 -2.66 -4.40 13.49
CA ASN A 52 -2.01 -5.58 14.03
C ASN A 52 -0.79 -5.99 13.21
N VAL A 53 -0.86 -5.95 11.88
CA VAL A 53 0.27 -6.31 11.02
C VAL A 53 1.42 -5.33 11.19
N ILE A 54 1.15 -4.02 11.13
CA ILE A 54 2.19 -2.99 11.32
C ILE A 54 2.79 -3.11 12.71
N ALA A 55 1.98 -3.28 13.75
CA ALA A 55 2.48 -3.46 15.10
C ALA A 55 3.36 -4.71 15.24
N THR A 56 2.94 -5.83 14.66
CA THR A 56 3.68 -7.10 14.68
C THR A 56 4.99 -6.97 13.91
N GLY A 57 4.96 -6.43 12.68
CA GLY A 57 6.14 -6.23 11.85
C GLY A 57 7.15 -5.29 12.51
N LEU A 58 6.71 -4.16 13.07
CA LEU A 58 7.59 -3.25 13.81
C LEU A 58 8.18 -3.92 15.06
N TYR A 59 7.37 -4.69 15.80
CA TYR A 59 7.84 -5.40 16.97
C TYR A 59 8.86 -6.47 16.61
N GLU A 60 8.53 -7.40 15.73
CA GLU A 60 9.42 -8.50 15.37
C GLU A 60 10.73 -7.97 14.79
N ASN A 61 10.67 -6.97 13.90
CA ASN A 61 11.84 -6.36 13.27
C ASN A 61 12.63 -5.39 14.17
N ARG A 62 12.23 -5.19 15.43
CA ARG A 62 12.90 -4.25 16.35
C ARG A 62 14.36 -4.61 16.67
N GLY A 63 14.72 -5.89 16.57
CA GLY A 63 16.02 -6.42 16.97
C GLY A 63 16.83 -7.10 15.86
N PHE A 64 16.31 -7.18 14.63
CA PHE A 64 17.00 -7.87 13.54
C PHE A 64 18.05 -6.97 12.85
N PRO A 65 19.28 -7.45 12.63
CA PRO A 65 20.27 -6.77 11.80
C PRO A 65 19.95 -6.94 10.30
N HIS A 66 19.99 -5.82 9.59
CA HIS A 66 19.98 -5.48 8.14
C HIS A 66 19.48 -6.43 7.02
N VAL A 67 19.29 -7.74 7.20
CA VAL A 67 19.14 -8.67 6.06
C VAL A 67 17.75 -9.31 5.95
N GLU A 68 16.98 -9.39 7.04
CA GLU A 68 15.69 -10.09 7.04
C GLU A 68 14.61 -9.23 7.72
N SER A 69 13.94 -8.39 6.93
CA SER A 69 12.67 -7.78 7.35
C SER A 69 11.57 -8.83 7.19
N LYS A 70 11.04 -9.34 8.30
CA LYS A 70 9.94 -10.29 8.28
C LYS A 70 8.63 -9.52 8.15
N TRP A 71 7.95 -9.63 7.00
CA TRP A 71 6.63 -9.03 6.74
C TRP A 71 5.65 -10.03 6.14
N GLU A 72 5.90 -11.33 6.31
CA GLU A 72 5.07 -12.43 5.81
C GLU A 72 3.87 -12.73 6.73
N TYR A 73 3.24 -11.69 7.27
CA TYR A 73 2.10 -11.84 8.18
C TYR A 73 0.83 -11.97 7.35
N SER A 74 0.63 -13.16 6.75
CA SER A 74 -0.45 -13.50 5.83
C SER A 74 -0.47 -12.68 4.53
N ASN A 75 -0.76 -13.32 3.40
CA ASN A 75 -1.04 -12.65 2.13
C ASN A 75 -2.55 -12.37 2.08
N PRO A 76 -3.05 -11.20 2.52
CA PRO A 76 -4.48 -11.00 2.68
C PRO A 76 -5.23 -11.00 1.34
N SER A 77 -4.55 -10.69 0.24
CA SER A 77 -5.14 -10.71 -1.11
C SER A 77 -5.01 -12.05 -1.84
N GLY A 78 -4.51 -13.11 -1.18
CA GLY A 78 -4.44 -14.48 -1.71
C GLY A 78 -4.06 -14.55 -3.19
N ASP A 79 -2.78 -14.35 -3.52
CA ASP A 79 -2.27 -14.43 -4.89
C ASP A 79 -3.16 -13.76 -5.96
N SER A 80 -3.81 -12.63 -5.64
CA SER A 80 -4.16 -11.67 -6.68
C SER A 80 -2.84 -11.18 -7.26
N GLU A 81 -2.27 -11.97 -8.17
CA GLU A 81 -1.12 -11.59 -8.96
C GLU A 81 -1.51 -10.28 -9.62
N TRP A 82 -0.93 -9.19 -9.13
CA TRP A 82 -1.00 -7.93 -9.82
C TRP A 82 -0.48 -8.21 -11.22
N ASP A 83 -1.35 -8.10 -12.24
CA ASP A 83 -0.85 -8.07 -13.59
C ASP A 83 0.10 -6.88 -13.75
N THR A 84 0.98 -6.97 -14.74
CA THR A 84 2.03 -5.98 -14.95
C THR A 84 1.46 -4.56 -15.10
N GLU A 85 0.29 -4.43 -15.72
CA GLU A 85 -0.34 -3.14 -16.01
C GLU A 85 -0.88 -2.48 -14.74
N ASN A 86 -1.62 -3.21 -13.91
CA ASN A 86 -2.09 -2.75 -12.62
C ASN A 86 -0.91 -2.37 -11.71
N LEU A 87 0.17 -3.15 -11.73
CA LEU A 87 1.34 -2.86 -10.91
C LEU A 87 2.05 -1.58 -11.36
N LEU A 88 2.23 -1.38 -12.66
CA LEU A 88 2.82 -0.16 -13.21
C LEU A 88 1.93 1.06 -12.94
N HIS A 89 0.62 0.90 -13.10
CA HIS A 89 -0.35 1.95 -12.77
C HIS A 89 -0.30 2.31 -11.29
N TYR A 90 -0.19 1.33 -10.40
CA TYR A 90 0.01 1.58 -8.98
C TYR A 90 1.24 2.43 -8.71
N TYR A 91 2.39 2.08 -9.29
CA TYR A 91 3.61 2.88 -9.11
C TYR A 91 3.53 4.27 -9.74
N HIS A 92 2.71 4.44 -10.77
CA HIS A 92 2.45 5.74 -11.36
C HIS A 92 1.62 6.63 -10.45
N ILE A 93 0.55 6.09 -9.85
CA ILE A 93 -0.37 6.84 -8.98
C ILE A 93 0.21 7.06 -7.59
N VAL A 94 0.75 6.01 -6.97
CA VAL A 94 1.37 6.04 -5.63
C VAL A 94 2.88 5.99 -5.77
N ASN A 95 3.42 7.03 -6.40
CA ASN A 95 4.84 7.16 -6.69
C ASN A 95 5.66 7.58 -5.45
N GLU A 96 6.97 7.76 -5.64
CA GLU A 96 7.89 8.17 -4.58
C GLU A 96 7.51 9.53 -3.97
N ASP A 97 7.06 10.50 -4.77
CA ASP A 97 6.64 11.82 -4.30
C ASP A 97 5.42 11.72 -3.38
N ALA A 98 4.41 10.93 -3.78
CA ALA A 98 3.20 10.69 -2.97
C ALA A 98 3.54 10.06 -1.62
N TRP A 99 4.46 9.09 -1.60
CA TRP A 99 4.94 8.49 -0.36
C TRP A 99 5.76 9.46 0.46
N SER A 100 6.62 10.27 -0.17
CA SER A 100 7.41 11.30 0.50
C SER A 100 6.50 12.29 1.25
N ASP A 101 5.47 12.81 0.57
CA ASP A 101 4.47 13.71 1.15
C ASP A 101 3.74 13.07 2.34
N PHE A 102 3.38 11.79 2.21
CA PHE A 102 2.78 11.03 3.30
C PHE A 102 3.72 10.95 4.51
N TRP A 103 4.99 10.59 4.31
CA TRP A 103 5.97 10.42 5.37
C TRP A 103 6.40 11.73 6.03
N LEU A 104 6.37 12.87 5.33
CA LEU A 104 6.60 14.18 5.93
C LEU A 104 5.62 14.47 7.07
N THR A 105 4.39 13.95 6.97
CA THR A 105 3.34 14.12 7.98
C THR A 105 3.34 12.98 8.99
N TRP A 106 3.38 11.74 8.51
CA TRP A 106 3.11 10.53 9.30
C TRP A 106 4.37 9.75 9.70
N GLY A 107 5.54 10.19 9.26
CA GLY A 107 6.83 9.53 9.48
C GLY A 107 7.65 10.10 10.64
N LYS A 108 7.10 11.02 11.44
CA LYS A 108 7.85 11.75 12.49
C LYS A 108 8.06 11.00 13.80
N TRP A 109 7.56 9.77 13.92
CA TRP A 109 7.57 9.01 15.16
C TRP A 109 8.70 7.98 15.19
N SER A 110 9.26 7.74 16.38
CA SER A 110 10.57 7.10 16.54
C SER A 110 10.72 5.69 15.98
N ASP A 111 9.62 4.99 15.70
CA ASP A 111 9.69 3.64 15.13
C ASP A 111 9.90 3.67 13.60
N VAL A 112 9.55 4.75 12.91
CA VAL A 112 9.65 4.85 11.43
C VAL A 112 10.29 6.16 10.97
N ASN A 113 10.79 6.99 11.89
CA ASN A 113 11.51 8.22 11.55
C ASN A 113 12.79 7.87 10.78
N GLU A 114 13.08 8.56 9.69
CA GLU A 114 14.28 8.32 8.87
C GLU A 114 15.60 8.38 9.64
N ASP A 115 15.66 9.22 10.69
CA ASP A 115 16.82 9.35 11.58
C ASP A 115 16.89 8.24 12.64
N SER A 116 15.82 7.44 12.78
CA SER A 116 15.75 6.35 13.75
C SER A 116 16.39 5.08 13.22
N PHE A 117 16.81 4.20 14.14
CA PHE A 117 17.33 2.88 13.77
C PHE A 117 16.31 2.12 12.91
N ARG A 118 16.68 1.90 11.65
CA ARG A 118 15.91 1.21 10.62
C ARG A 118 14.60 1.88 10.22
N GLY A 119 14.45 3.18 10.46
CA GLY A 119 13.19 3.85 10.16
C GLY A 119 12.86 3.89 8.67
N MET A 120 13.85 4.16 7.81
CA MET A 120 13.66 4.13 6.35
C MET A 120 13.27 2.75 5.84
N GLU A 121 13.95 1.69 6.28
CA GLU A 121 13.62 0.33 5.90
C GLU A 121 12.20 -0.06 6.33
N ARG A 122 11.77 0.36 7.52
CA ARG A 122 10.38 0.14 7.98
C ARG A 122 9.37 0.93 7.15
N ARG A 123 9.71 2.14 6.70
CA ARG A 123 8.86 2.89 5.75
C ARG A 123 8.70 2.10 4.46
N TYR A 124 9.79 1.60 3.87
CA TYR A 124 9.74 0.78 2.65
C TYR A 124 8.93 -0.50 2.86
N ASP A 125 9.14 -1.21 3.97
CA ASP A 125 8.39 -2.43 4.27
C ASP A 125 6.88 -2.17 4.34
N ILE A 126 6.47 -1.07 4.98
CA ILE A 126 5.04 -0.66 5.04
C ILE A 126 4.51 -0.34 3.64
N GLN A 127 5.27 0.40 2.82
CA GLN A 127 4.88 0.75 1.44
C GLN A 127 4.67 -0.50 0.59
N GLU A 128 5.62 -1.44 0.63
CA GLU A 128 5.53 -2.70 -0.09
C GLU A 128 4.35 -3.54 0.38
N TYR A 129 4.10 -3.58 1.70
CA TYR A 129 2.98 -4.34 2.25
C TYR A 129 1.61 -3.77 1.86
N MET A 130 1.50 -2.46 1.61
CA MET A 130 0.23 -1.84 1.20
C MET A 130 -0.32 -2.40 -0.10
N LYS A 131 0.53 -2.74 -1.06
CA LYS A 131 0.11 -3.35 -2.33
C LYS A 131 -0.67 -4.65 -2.14
N LYS A 132 -0.28 -5.44 -1.13
CA LYS A 132 -0.94 -6.71 -0.79
C LYS A 132 -2.28 -6.52 -0.10
N CYS A 133 -2.56 -5.33 0.42
CA CYS A 133 -3.75 -5.02 1.20
C CYS A 133 -4.83 -4.30 0.39
N ILE A 134 -4.53 -3.94 -0.86
CA ILE A 134 -5.45 -3.26 -1.77
C ILE A 134 -6.41 -4.28 -2.36
N ASP A 135 -7.67 -3.90 -2.43
CA ASP A 135 -8.65 -4.57 -3.27
C ASP A 135 -8.51 -4.02 -4.68
N VAL A 136 -7.70 -4.68 -5.52
CA VAL A 136 -7.40 -4.21 -6.88
C VAL A 136 -8.67 -4.14 -7.70
N GLU A 137 -9.52 -5.15 -7.67
CA GLU A 137 -10.74 -5.19 -8.47
C GLU A 137 -11.78 -4.15 -8.02
N GLY A 138 -11.91 -3.94 -6.71
CA GLY A 138 -12.83 -2.97 -6.12
C GLY A 138 -12.29 -1.53 -6.06
N SER A 139 -11.08 -1.28 -6.57
CA SER A 139 -10.47 0.06 -6.55
C SER A 139 -10.88 0.90 -7.75
N GLU A 140 -11.18 2.17 -7.50
CA GLU A 140 -11.52 3.16 -8.54
C GLU A 140 -10.38 3.35 -9.54
N GLN A 141 -9.12 3.28 -9.10
CA GLN A 141 -7.97 3.39 -9.99
C GLN A 141 -7.88 2.27 -11.02
N THR A 142 -8.21 1.04 -10.62
CA THR A 142 -8.23 -0.11 -11.53
C THR A 142 -9.35 0.03 -12.55
N ARG A 143 -10.52 0.54 -12.13
CA ARG A 143 -11.62 0.83 -13.06
C ARG A 143 -11.21 1.86 -14.11
N ARG A 144 -10.54 2.94 -13.70
CA ARG A 144 -10.04 3.98 -14.62
C ARG A 144 -9.02 3.43 -15.60
N LEU A 145 -8.06 2.62 -15.12
CA LEU A 145 -7.08 1.99 -15.99
C LEU A 145 -7.75 1.13 -17.07
N LYS A 146 -8.73 0.31 -16.70
CA LYS A 146 -9.48 -0.52 -17.66
C LYS A 146 -10.20 0.34 -18.71
N GLU A 147 -10.87 1.40 -18.29
CA GLU A 147 -11.53 2.34 -19.20
C GLU A 147 -10.53 3.01 -20.16
N ASP A 148 -9.35 3.40 -19.67
CA ASP A 148 -8.30 4.00 -20.51
C ASP A 148 -7.74 3.00 -21.54
N LEU A 149 -7.49 1.75 -21.13
CA LEU A 149 -6.99 0.69 -22.02
C LEU A 149 -8.00 0.29 -23.10
N GLU A 150 -9.29 0.22 -22.76
CA GLU A 150 -10.39 -0.03 -23.71
C GLU A 150 -10.46 1.11 -24.74
N ASN A 151 -10.41 2.37 -24.29
CA ASN A 151 -10.42 3.54 -25.17
C ASN A 151 -9.20 3.60 -26.11
N GLU A 152 -8.00 3.24 -25.64
CA GLU A 152 -6.80 3.17 -26.47
C GLU A 152 -6.90 2.08 -27.54
N THR A 153 -7.46 0.93 -27.18
CA THR A 153 -7.71 -0.19 -28.09
C THR A 153 -8.69 0.20 -29.18
N ASP A 154 -9.82 0.82 -28.82
CA ASP A 154 -10.82 1.31 -29.76
C ASP A 154 -10.25 2.37 -30.70
N ALA A 155 -9.47 3.33 -30.17
CA ALA A 155 -8.82 4.35 -30.97
C ALA A 155 -7.80 3.76 -31.96
N TYR A 156 -7.06 2.71 -31.57
CA TYR A 156 -6.14 1.99 -32.44
C TYR A 156 -6.89 1.23 -33.56
N MET A 157 -7.97 0.52 -33.22
CA MET A 157 -8.80 -0.18 -34.21
C MET A 157 -9.40 0.77 -35.24
N GLN A 158 -9.96 1.90 -34.77
CA GLN A 158 -10.52 2.93 -35.63
C GLN A 158 -9.47 3.57 -36.55
N LYS A 159 -8.26 3.84 -36.04
CA LYS A 159 -7.15 4.41 -36.81
C LYS A 159 -6.63 3.47 -37.91
N ASN A 160 -6.66 2.16 -37.67
CA ASN A 160 -6.18 1.15 -38.63
C ASN A 160 -7.29 0.60 -39.53
N GLY A 161 -8.52 1.13 -39.45
CA GLY A 161 -9.64 0.68 -40.28
C GLY A 161 -10.05 -0.76 -40.02
N ILE A 162 -9.77 -1.28 -38.82
CA ILE A 162 -10.23 -2.60 -38.38
C ILE A 162 -11.66 -2.39 -37.87
N ASP A 163 -12.63 -2.95 -38.58
CA ASP A 163 -14.04 -2.89 -38.19
C ASP A 163 -14.28 -3.82 -36.99
N ALA A 164 -14.64 -3.24 -35.83
CA ALA A 164 -14.85 -3.96 -34.58
C ALA A 164 -15.87 -5.11 -34.71
N TYR A 165 -16.81 -5.03 -35.67
CA TYR A 165 -17.80 -6.06 -35.93
C TYR A 165 -17.27 -7.28 -36.71
N VAL A 166 -16.06 -7.22 -37.27
CA VAL A 166 -15.45 -8.33 -38.03
C VAL A 166 -14.73 -9.31 -37.10
N GLN A 167 -14.31 -8.87 -35.92
CA GLN A 167 -13.52 -9.68 -34.99
C GLN A 167 -14.38 -10.64 -34.15
N ASP A 168 -15.58 -10.21 -33.71
CA ASP A 168 -16.58 -11.06 -33.03
C ASP A 168 -17.03 -12.27 -33.89
N TYR A 169 -16.97 -12.14 -35.22
CA TYR A 169 -17.29 -13.22 -36.15
C TYR A 169 -16.18 -14.27 -36.28
N MET A 170 -14.93 -13.94 -35.91
CA MET A 170 -13.80 -14.88 -36.00
C MET A 170 -13.60 -15.71 -34.72
N ASP A 171 -13.98 -15.19 -33.56
CA ASP A 171 -13.81 -15.90 -32.27
C ASP A 171 -14.96 -16.87 -31.93
N THR A 172 -15.99 -16.92 -32.76
CA THR A 172 -17.14 -17.84 -32.63
C THR A 172 -17.13 -19.00 -33.63
N SER A 173 -16.02 -19.20 -34.35
CA SER A 173 -15.84 -20.25 -35.37
C SER A 173 -14.99 -21.43 -34.90
#